data_AF-A0A6B1DUL4-F1
#
_entry.id   AF-A0A6B1DUL4-F1
#
_cell.length_a   1.000
_cell.length_b   1.000
_cell.length_c   1.000
_cell.angle_alpha   90.00
_cell.angle_beta   90.00
_cell.angle_gamma   90.00
#
_symmetry.space_group_name_H-M   'P 1'
#
loop_
_entity.id
_entity.type
_entity.pdbx_description
1 polymer ?
#
loop_
_entity_poly.entity_id
_entity_poly.type
_entity_poly.pdbx_seq_one_letter_code
_entity_poly.pdbx_strand_id
1 'polypeptide(L)'
;MFKLLDYQRDAADACIAHIVAGEWPLLVLPTGAGKTTVAIEVARELSAKGRVLYVVDRAQLRDQTVMDFRSNDIEVGIDAEDPDGPNVTVATAQSFAEGSGGFHNHDYAIIDEAQDLRTEMMHCLRAYRFDAWMGMTATPFTPGL
;
A
#
# COMPACT_ATOMS: atom_id res chain seq x y z
N MET A 1 2.61 -16.98 -8.17
CA MET A 1 1.42 -16.82 -7.32
C MET A 1 1.58 -17.56 -6.00
N PHE A 2 1.57 -16.86 -4.87
CA PHE A 2 1.50 -17.46 -3.53
C PHE A 2 0.07 -17.95 -3.21
N LYS A 3 -0.04 -18.91 -2.28
CA LYS A 3 -1.31 -19.32 -1.69
C LYS A 3 -1.41 -18.71 -0.29
N LEU A 4 -2.48 -17.98 -0.02
CA LEU A 4 -2.72 -17.40 1.31
C LEU A 4 -3.04 -18.49 2.34
N LEU A 5 -2.53 -18.31 3.55
CA LEU A 5 -2.99 -19.00 4.74
C LEU A 5 -4.36 -18.43 5.16
N ASP A 6 -5.15 -19.21 5.88
CA ASP A 6 -6.52 -18.80 6.27
C ASP A 6 -6.55 -17.44 6.96
N TYR A 7 -5.66 -17.20 7.95
CA TYR A 7 -5.58 -15.91 8.63
C TYR A 7 -5.16 -14.75 7.71
N GLN A 8 -4.39 -15.03 6.65
CA GLN A 8 -3.97 -14.01 5.68
C GLN A 8 -5.13 -13.65 4.75
N ARG A 9 -5.94 -14.64 4.36
CA ARG A 9 -7.17 -14.42 3.60
C ARG A 9 -8.18 -13.63 4.44
N ASP A 10 -8.42 -14.04 5.67
CA ASP A 10 -9.33 -13.33 6.60
C ASP A 10 -8.89 -11.88 6.82
N ALA A 11 -7.58 -11.64 6.99
CA ALA A 11 -7.03 -10.30 7.11
C ALA A 11 -7.21 -9.46 5.84
N ALA A 12 -6.96 -10.04 4.66
CA ALA A 12 -7.18 -9.36 3.38
C ALA A 12 -8.65 -8.99 3.19
N ASP A 13 -9.56 -9.95 3.42
CA ASP A 13 -11.01 -9.76 3.27
C ASP A 13 -11.53 -8.67 4.21
N ALA A 14 -11.07 -8.65 5.46
CA ALA A 14 -11.40 -7.59 6.42
C ALA A 14 -10.91 -6.22 5.95
N CYS A 15 -9.65 -6.11 5.53
CA CYS A 15 -9.09 -4.86 5.01
C CYS A 15 -9.88 -4.35 3.80
N ILE A 16 -10.18 -5.23 2.83
CA ILE A 16 -10.94 -4.87 1.62
C ILE A 16 -12.35 -4.39 1.98
N ALA A 17 -13.02 -5.06 2.92
CA ALA A 17 -14.36 -4.66 3.35
C ALA A 17 -14.37 -3.24 3.94
N HIS A 18 -13.40 -2.90 4.79
CA HIS A 18 -13.25 -1.56 5.36
C HIS A 18 -12.90 -0.51 4.29
N ILE A 19 -11.96 -0.82 3.38
CA ILE A 19 -11.57 0.08 2.29
C ILE A 19 -12.76 0.39 1.37
N VAL A 20 -13.55 -0.63 1.00
CA VAL A 20 -14.74 -0.46 0.15
C VAL A 20 -15.85 0.34 0.85
N ALA A 21 -15.89 0.32 2.18
CA ALA A 21 -16.78 1.15 2.98
C ALA A 21 -16.31 2.62 3.11
N GLY A 22 -15.17 2.99 2.51
CA GLY A 22 -14.58 4.33 2.64
C GLY A 22 -13.86 4.55 3.98
N GLU A 23 -13.45 3.47 4.65
CA GLU A 23 -12.75 3.52 5.93
C GLU A 23 -11.23 3.33 5.76
N TRP A 24 -10.49 3.62 6.83
CA TRP A 24 -9.03 3.69 6.84
C TRP A 24 -8.42 2.63 7.78
N PRO A 25 -8.36 1.34 7.38
CA PRO A 25 -7.91 0.28 8.29
C PRO A 25 -6.40 0.30 8.53
N LEU A 26 -5.98 -0.16 9.71
CA LEU A 26 -4.59 -0.45 10.04
C LEU A 26 -4.39 -1.96 10.18
N LEU A 27 -3.67 -2.57 9.25
CA LEU A 27 -3.29 -3.97 9.34
C LEU A 27 -2.07 -4.13 10.25
N VAL A 28 -2.27 -4.79 11.39
CA VAL A 28 -1.21 -5.10 12.35
C VAL A 28 -0.87 -6.58 12.26
N LEU A 29 0.31 -6.91 11.75
CA LEU A 29 0.81 -8.28 11.67
C LEU A 29 2.28 -8.33 12.10
N PRO A 30 2.68 -9.28 12.97
CA PRO A 30 4.07 -9.37 13.41
C PRO A 30 4.99 -9.72 12.24
N THR A 31 6.26 -9.34 12.36
CA THR A 31 7.30 -9.68 11.38
C THR A 31 7.31 -11.18 11.12
N GLY A 32 7.36 -11.57 9.84
CA GLY A 32 7.32 -12.97 9.43
C GLY A 32 5.91 -13.56 9.24
N ALA A 33 4.83 -12.88 9.62
CA ALA A 33 3.45 -13.34 9.39
C ALA A 33 2.96 -13.13 7.93
N GLY A 34 3.80 -12.62 7.04
CA GLY A 34 3.43 -12.38 5.64
C GLY A 34 2.58 -11.13 5.42
N LYS A 35 2.90 -10.03 6.12
CA LYS A 35 2.29 -8.70 5.94
C LYS A 35 2.24 -8.31 4.46
N THR A 36 3.37 -8.40 3.76
CA THR A 36 3.48 -8.12 2.31
C THR A 36 2.58 -9.02 1.47
N THR A 37 2.44 -10.30 1.83
CA THR A 37 1.56 -11.24 1.12
C THR A 37 0.09 -10.80 1.20
N VAL A 38 -0.37 -10.39 2.39
CA VAL A 38 -1.71 -9.83 2.57
C VAL A 38 -1.86 -8.52 1.77
N ALA A 39 -0.85 -7.66 1.81
CA ALA A 39 -0.84 -6.39 1.10
C ALA A 39 -0.99 -6.54 -0.42
N ILE A 40 -0.27 -7.50 -1.01
CA ILE A 40 -0.31 -7.79 -2.44
C ILE A 40 -1.69 -8.31 -2.84
N GLU A 41 -2.33 -9.14 -2.01
CA GLU A 41 -3.69 -9.59 -2.28
C GLU A 41 -4.69 -8.43 -2.22
N VAL A 42 -4.62 -7.59 -1.18
CA VAL A 42 -5.46 -6.40 -1.06
C VAL A 42 -5.29 -5.49 -2.28
N ALA A 43 -4.05 -5.21 -2.67
CA ALA A 43 -3.75 -4.41 -3.86
C ALA A 43 -4.30 -5.05 -5.15
N ARG A 44 -4.19 -6.39 -5.30
CA ARG A 44 -4.78 -7.11 -6.44
C ARG A 44 -6.28 -6.89 -6.51
N GLU A 45 -7.00 -7.13 -5.43
CA GLU A 45 -8.46 -7.02 -5.43
C GLU A 45 -8.93 -5.56 -5.61
N LEU A 46 -8.22 -4.60 -5.05
CA LEU A 46 -8.50 -3.17 -5.26
C LEU A 46 -8.17 -2.70 -6.67
N SER A 47 -7.14 -3.26 -7.31
CA SER A 47 -6.73 -2.90 -8.69
C SER A 47 -7.81 -3.21 -9.74
N ALA A 48 -8.77 -4.09 -9.42
CA ALA A 48 -9.94 -4.37 -10.24
C ALA A 48 -11.03 -3.28 -10.13
N LYS A 49 -10.95 -2.40 -9.12
CA LYS A 49 -11.93 -1.34 -8.82
C LYS A 49 -11.39 0.06 -9.11
N GLY A 50 -10.08 0.25 -9.02
CA GLY A 50 -9.42 1.54 -9.21
C GLY A 50 -7.90 1.42 -9.14
N ARG A 51 -7.21 2.55 -9.22
CA ARG A 51 -5.75 2.63 -9.19
C ARG A 51 -5.24 2.63 -7.74
N VAL A 52 -4.26 1.80 -7.46
CA VAL A 52 -3.70 1.55 -6.12
C VAL A 52 -2.27 2.07 -6.06
N LEU A 53 -2.01 2.95 -5.09
CA LEU A 53 -0.68 3.37 -4.72
C LEU A 53 -0.16 2.53 -3.55
N TYR A 54 0.95 1.83 -3.73
CA TYR A 54 1.65 1.11 -2.67
C TYR A 54 2.90 1.88 -2.26
N VAL A 55 2.97 2.36 -1.03
CA VAL A 55 4.07 3.17 -0.51
C VAL A 55 4.94 2.33 0.40
N VAL A 56 6.25 2.36 0.16
CA VAL A 56 7.28 1.71 0.99
C VAL A 56 8.35 2.69 1.43
N ASP A 57 9.04 2.42 2.53
CA ASP A 57 10.01 3.35 3.12
C ASP A 57 11.16 3.77 2.16
N ARG A 58 11.77 2.81 1.45
CA ARG A 58 13.01 3.06 0.68
C ARG A 58 13.08 2.33 -0.65
N ALA A 59 13.88 2.85 -1.58
CA ALA A 59 14.01 2.34 -2.95
C ALA A 59 14.34 0.84 -3.03
N GLN A 60 15.21 0.33 -2.15
CA GLN A 60 15.50 -1.11 -2.10
C GLN A 60 14.25 -1.96 -1.80
N LEU A 61 13.39 -1.49 -0.89
CA LEU A 61 12.13 -2.18 -0.58
C LEU A 61 11.12 -2.02 -1.72
N ARG A 62 11.14 -0.89 -2.44
CA ARG A 62 10.31 -0.68 -3.63
C ARG A 62 10.64 -1.71 -4.69
N ASP A 63 11.93 -1.86 -5.01
CA ASP A 63 12.37 -2.79 -6.04
C ASP A 63 12.04 -4.24 -5.65
N GLN A 64 12.19 -4.61 -4.37
CA GLN A 64 11.75 -5.92 -3.86
C GLN A 64 10.24 -6.11 -3.99
N THR A 65 9.46 -5.11 -3.58
CA THR A 65 7.99 -5.15 -3.64
C THR A 65 7.51 -5.28 -5.08
N VAL A 66 8.11 -4.56 -6.03
CA VAL A 66 7.84 -4.68 -7.47
C VAL A 66 8.12 -6.10 -7.96
N MET A 67 9.24 -6.70 -7.56
CA MET A 67 9.54 -8.10 -7.91
C MET A 67 8.51 -9.07 -7.32
N ASP A 68 8.06 -8.84 -6.08
CA ASP A 68 7.07 -9.67 -5.42
C ASP A 68 5.72 -9.57 -6.15
N PHE A 69 5.26 -8.37 -6.49
CA PHE A 69 4.03 -8.17 -7.28
C PHE A 69 4.11 -8.88 -8.65
N ARG A 70 5.20 -8.69 -9.39
CA ARG A 70 5.40 -9.31 -10.71
C ARG A 70 5.47 -10.84 -10.64
N SER A 71 6.08 -11.39 -9.60
CA SER A 71 6.11 -12.84 -9.32
C SER A 71 4.71 -13.41 -9.00
N ASN A 72 3.74 -12.53 -8.81
CA ASN A 72 2.34 -12.83 -8.58
C ASN A 72 1.44 -12.36 -9.73
N ASP A 73 2.00 -12.18 -10.92
CA ASP A 73 1.29 -11.84 -12.15
C ASP A 73 0.48 -10.54 -12.03
N ILE A 74 1.02 -9.57 -11.28
CA ILE A 74 0.49 -8.21 -11.18
C ILE A 74 1.46 -7.29 -11.90
N GLU A 75 0.97 -6.60 -12.92
CA GLU A 75 1.72 -5.53 -13.58
C GLU A 75 1.81 -4.32 -12.65
N VAL A 76 3.01 -3.74 -12.56
CA VAL A 76 3.31 -2.69 -11.59
C VAL A 76 4.14 -1.58 -12.21
N GLY A 77 3.67 -0.36 -12.00
CA GLY A 77 4.35 0.90 -12.28
C GLY A 77 5.28 1.27 -11.12
N ILE A 78 6.34 2.00 -11.43
CA ILE A 78 7.33 2.44 -10.44
C ILE A 78 7.19 3.95 -10.32
N ASP A 79 6.90 4.42 -9.10
CA ASP A 79 6.52 5.80 -8.85
C ASP A 79 5.42 6.24 -9.85
N ALA A 80 5.25 7.52 -10.14
CA ALA A 80 4.24 7.98 -11.08
C ALA A 80 4.85 8.44 -12.42
N GLU A 81 5.80 7.63 -12.93
CA GLU A 81 6.45 7.85 -14.21
C GLU A 81 5.49 7.72 -15.41
N ASP A 82 4.47 6.86 -15.29
CA ASP A 82 3.50 6.59 -16.35
C ASP A 82 2.04 6.76 -15.85
N PRO A 83 1.36 7.88 -16.20
CA PRO A 83 -0.03 8.13 -15.84
C PRO A 83 -1.01 7.09 -16.42
N ASP A 84 -0.69 6.52 -17.58
CA ASP A 84 -1.47 5.50 -18.27
C ASP A 84 -0.95 4.09 -17.97
N GLY A 85 -0.02 3.99 -17.02
CA GLY A 85 0.57 2.74 -16.56
C GLY A 85 -0.44 1.85 -15.82
N PRO A 86 0.02 0.70 -15.30
CA PRO A 86 -0.85 -0.30 -14.69
C PRO A 86 -1.59 0.24 -13.45
N ASN A 87 -2.65 -0.46 -13.07
CA ASN A 87 -3.49 -0.06 -11.93
C ASN A 87 -2.79 -0.15 -10.57
N VAL A 88 -1.63 -0.80 -10.48
CA VAL A 88 -0.82 -0.83 -9.26
C VAL A 88 0.47 -0.07 -9.50
N THR A 89 0.76 0.87 -8.61
CA THR A 89 1.99 1.66 -8.61
C THR A 89 2.70 1.47 -7.28
N VAL A 90 4.00 1.18 -7.29
CA VAL A 90 4.81 1.13 -6.07
C VAL A 90 5.73 2.35 -6.02
N ALA A 91 5.63 3.14 -4.96
CA ALA A 91 6.39 4.37 -4.76
C ALA A 91 7.13 4.35 -3.41
N THR A 92 8.14 5.20 -3.29
CA THR A 92 8.80 5.41 -1.99
C THR A 92 8.05 6.43 -1.13
N ALA A 93 8.17 6.32 0.19
CA ALA A 93 7.66 7.28 1.16
C ALA A 93 8.21 8.68 0.90
N GLN A 94 9.48 8.78 0.48
CA GLN A 94 10.09 10.05 0.07
C GLN A 94 9.38 10.65 -1.16
N SER A 95 9.26 9.89 -2.25
CA SER A 95 8.58 10.32 -3.49
C SER A 95 7.14 10.76 -3.21
N PHE A 96 6.44 10.00 -2.37
CA PHE A 96 5.09 10.34 -1.93
C PHE A 96 5.04 11.64 -1.09
N ALA A 97 5.96 11.81 -0.13
CA ALA A 97 6.01 12.99 0.73
C ALA A 97 6.41 14.28 -0.01
N GLU A 98 7.30 14.17 -1.00
CA GLU A 98 7.69 15.29 -1.86
C GLU A 98 6.56 15.70 -2.84
N GLY A 99 5.59 14.80 -3.06
CA GLY A 99 4.51 14.97 -4.01
C GLY A 99 4.99 15.10 -5.46
N SER A 100 6.25 14.76 -5.72
CA SER A 100 6.95 14.90 -6.99
C SER A 100 6.46 13.91 -8.06
N GLY A 101 5.70 12.87 -7.66
CA GLY A 101 5.12 11.89 -8.58
C GLY A 101 3.76 12.29 -9.18
N GLY A 102 2.97 13.17 -8.55
CA GLY A 102 1.62 13.42 -9.05
C GLY A 102 0.67 12.22 -8.87
N PHE A 103 0.61 11.68 -7.65
CA PHE A 103 -0.21 10.52 -7.27
C PHE A 103 -1.74 10.76 -7.21
N HIS A 104 -2.22 11.89 -7.71
CA HIS A 104 -3.62 12.33 -7.65
C HIS A 104 -4.58 11.49 -8.51
N ASN A 105 -4.05 10.63 -9.39
CA ASN A 105 -4.80 9.69 -10.22
C ASN A 105 -5.00 8.32 -9.54
N HIS A 106 -4.67 8.17 -8.26
CA HIS A 106 -4.86 6.92 -7.53
C HIS A 106 -6.08 7.02 -6.62
N ASP A 107 -6.92 5.99 -6.65
CA ASP A 107 -8.16 5.91 -5.88
C ASP A 107 -7.88 5.36 -4.47
N TYR A 108 -6.92 4.43 -4.35
CA TYR A 108 -6.57 3.77 -3.09
C TYR A 108 -5.10 3.91 -2.76
N ALA A 109 -4.75 3.91 -1.47
CA ALA A 109 -3.36 3.81 -1.02
C ALA A 109 -3.14 2.71 0.03
N ILE A 110 -1.97 2.07 -0.03
CA ILE A 110 -1.47 1.12 0.96
C ILE A 110 -0.12 1.63 1.43
N ILE A 111 0.02 1.87 2.74
CA ILE A 111 1.22 2.45 3.34
C ILE A 111 1.91 1.39 4.21
N ASP A 112 3.07 0.91 3.76
CA ASP A 112 3.93 0.05 4.58
C ASP A 112 4.67 0.86 5.64
N GLU A 113 4.94 0.21 6.77
CA GLU A 113 5.51 0.82 7.98
C GLU A 113 4.77 2.10 8.40
N ALA A 114 3.43 2.02 8.46
CA ALA A 114 2.55 3.15 8.76
C ALA A 114 2.79 3.80 10.14
N GLN A 115 3.53 3.14 11.05
CA GLN A 115 3.99 3.75 12.29
C GLN A 115 4.99 4.90 12.08
N ASP A 116 5.67 4.93 10.92
CA ASP A 116 6.65 5.95 10.55
C ASP A 116 6.03 7.08 9.70
N LEU A 117 4.69 7.19 9.70
CA LEU A 117 3.96 8.25 8.98
C LEU A 117 4.36 9.65 9.48
N ARG A 118 5.02 10.40 8.60
CA ARG A 118 5.45 11.79 8.82
C ARG A 118 4.38 12.80 8.44
N THR A 119 4.51 14.02 8.95
CA THR A 119 3.59 15.14 8.68
C THR A 119 3.38 15.40 7.19
N GLU A 120 4.44 15.31 6.39
CA GLU A 120 4.40 15.55 4.94
C GLU A 120 3.55 14.50 4.22
N MET A 121 3.70 13.22 4.57
CA MET A 121 2.88 12.15 4.01
C MET A 121 1.42 12.29 4.41
N MET A 122 1.15 12.71 5.66
CA MET A 122 -0.21 13.01 6.11
C MET A 122 -0.83 14.18 5.34
N HIS A 123 -0.04 15.19 4.97
CA HIS A 123 -0.51 16.25 4.07
C HIS A 123 -0.85 15.70 2.69
N CYS A 124 -0.01 14.83 2.11
CA CYS A 124 -0.28 14.20 0.81
C CYS A 124 -1.54 13.33 0.85
N LEU A 125 -1.73 12.48 1.88
CA LEU A 125 -2.94 11.65 2.04
C LEU A 125 -4.21 12.50 2.09
N ARG A 126 -4.17 13.68 2.72
CA ARG A 126 -5.30 14.62 2.76
C ARG A 126 -5.48 15.38 1.44
N ALA A 127 -4.39 15.68 0.74
CA ALA A 127 -4.41 16.47 -0.49
C ALA A 127 -4.87 15.65 -1.70
N TYR A 128 -4.46 14.38 -1.81
CA TYR A 128 -4.72 13.54 -2.98
C TYR A 128 -6.11 12.89 -3.01
N ARG A 129 -6.93 13.09 -1.98
CA ARG A 129 -8.34 12.68 -1.94
C ARG A 129 -8.59 11.23 -2.39
N PHE A 130 -7.77 10.31 -1.90
CA PHE A 130 -8.06 8.88 -2.03
C PHE A 130 -9.48 8.57 -1.53
N ASP A 131 -10.14 7.60 -2.16
CA ASP A 131 -11.41 7.06 -1.69
C ASP A 131 -11.23 6.33 -0.35
N ALA A 132 -10.12 5.60 -0.22
CA ALA A 132 -9.71 4.93 1.01
C ALA A 132 -8.20 4.60 1.01
N TRP A 133 -7.59 4.44 2.18
CA TRP A 133 -6.19 4.05 2.37
C TRP A 133 -6.02 3.14 3.58
N MET A 134 -5.06 2.23 3.49
CA MET A 134 -4.73 1.26 4.53
C MET A 134 -3.30 1.48 5.01
N GLY A 135 -3.12 1.47 6.33
CA GLY A 135 -1.79 1.39 6.95
C GLY A 135 -1.39 -0.05 7.23
N MET A 136 -0.10 -0.32 7.25
CA MET A 136 0.45 -1.63 7.61
C MET A 136 1.59 -1.48 8.59
N THR A 137 1.61 -2.29 9.65
CA THR A 137 2.69 -2.22 10.65
C THR A 137 2.89 -3.53 11.39
N ALA A 138 4.12 -3.79 11.82
CA ALA A 138 4.40 -4.82 12.83
C ALA A 138 4.37 -4.27 14.27
N THR A 139 4.45 -2.95 14.42
CA THR A 139 4.61 -2.25 15.70
C THR A 139 3.69 -1.02 15.73
N PRO A 140 2.41 -1.18 16.12
CA PRO A 140 1.44 -0.08 16.12
C PRO A 140 1.72 0.95 17.21
N PHE A 141 2.62 0.64 18.14
CA PHE A 141 3.06 1.53 19.20
C PHE A 141 4.57 1.74 19.10
N THR A 142 4.99 3.00 19.06
CA THR A 142 6.40 3.40 19.13
C THR A 142 6.64 4.03 20.51
N PRO A 143 7.22 3.32 21.49
CA PRO A 143 7.49 3.88 22.81
C PRO A 143 8.43 5.08 22.70
N GLY A 144 7.99 6.26 23.15
CA GLY A 144 8.80 7.47 23.20
C GLY A 144 8.49 8.55 22.16
N LEU A 145 7.41 8.38 21.38
CA LEU A 145 6.68 9.46 20.71
C LEU A 145 5.44 9.85 21.53
#